data_AF-A0A1C3J161-F1
#
_entry.id   AF-A0A1C3J161-F1
#
_cell.length_a   1.000
_cell.length_b   1.000
_cell.length_c   1.000
_cell.angle_alpha   90.00
_cell.angle_beta   90.00
_cell.angle_gamma   90.00
#
_symmetry.space_group_name_H-M   'P 1'
#
loop_
_entity.id
_entity.type
_entity.pdbx_description
1 polymer ?
#
loop_
_entity_poly.entity_id
_entity_poly.type
_entity_poly.pdbx_seq_one_letter_code
_entity_poly.pdbx_strand_id
1 'polypeptide(L)'
;MKLNYWDGYNYAKRPHYLIRVNAKDQPINAFIINPQSVLKSATKISSAESGGMKIYEYKKEMHSAVTKINNGSNNLYTFDLLIDGHKYYAQKYTDAVANNQHPFTNDLLFAPHEVFHIYQTSWANKSNWRQDVDNYPTTKSIIQNELILTELFDGLPRKLTKVEARELLKQYVAIRQRQMLNDNTSLVENMALAQERIEGSAEYITVLTARKVYKNNSLSFDKGRSFSLNLKNKKDVKWHFGFYVFYNSGASVIYLLDQLGYKIEQLEKAISPYDAALSVVGHDVDAYQRALKSVGTKVARFEKDAIKYSSLR
;
A
#
# COMPACT_ATOMS: atom_id res chain seq x y z
N MET A 1 13.51 13.06 -13.26
CA MET A 1 13.49 13.04 -11.78
C MET A 1 13.62 11.59 -11.32
N LYS A 2 14.66 11.20 -10.55
CA LYS A 2 14.75 9.85 -9.99
C LYS A 2 13.87 9.79 -8.72
N LEU A 3 12.78 9.03 -8.77
CA LEU A 3 11.95 8.66 -7.63
C LEU A 3 12.45 7.29 -7.16
N ASN A 4 13.53 7.27 -6.38
CA ASN A 4 14.14 6.05 -5.88
C ASN A 4 13.87 5.95 -4.39
N TYR A 5 12.73 5.37 -4.03
CA TYR A 5 12.39 5.05 -2.65
C TYR A 5 12.74 3.60 -2.30
N TRP A 6 13.14 2.79 -3.29
CA TRP A 6 13.51 1.39 -3.13
C TRP A 6 14.60 1.07 -4.14
N ASP A 7 15.78 0.67 -3.67
CA ASP A 7 16.90 0.39 -4.56
C ASP A 7 16.61 -0.83 -5.43
N GLY A 8 16.94 -0.71 -6.72
CA GLY A 8 16.61 -1.72 -7.74
C GLY A 8 15.26 -1.51 -8.43
N TYR A 9 14.36 -0.70 -7.85
CA TYR A 9 13.08 -0.35 -8.48
C TYR A 9 13.16 0.98 -9.24
N ASN A 10 12.62 1.02 -10.45
CA ASN A 10 12.51 2.25 -11.24
C ASN A 10 11.18 2.33 -11.98
N TYR A 11 10.18 2.93 -11.32
CA TYR A 11 8.85 3.16 -11.89
C TYR A 11 8.91 3.86 -13.25
N ALA A 12 9.76 4.88 -13.39
CA ALA A 12 9.84 5.69 -14.61
C ALA A 12 10.35 4.95 -15.85
N LYS A 13 10.89 3.73 -15.71
CA LYS A 13 11.32 2.86 -16.81
C LYS A 13 10.29 1.79 -17.17
N ARG A 14 9.23 1.62 -16.39
CA ARG A 14 8.23 0.58 -16.64
C ARG A 14 7.34 0.97 -17.83
N PRO A 15 6.97 -0.01 -18.68
CA PRO A 15 6.03 0.21 -19.78
C PRO A 15 4.59 0.28 -19.23
N HIS A 16 3.86 1.34 -19.55
CA HIS A 16 2.48 1.54 -19.12
C HIS A 16 1.58 1.93 -20.28
N TYR A 17 0.30 1.58 -20.18
CA TYR A 17 -0.76 2.05 -21.06
C TYR A 17 -1.89 2.64 -20.24
N LEU A 18 -2.04 3.96 -20.24
CA LEU A 18 -3.04 4.67 -19.45
C LEU A 18 -4.20 5.08 -20.35
N ILE A 19 -5.41 4.65 -20.03
CA ILE A 19 -6.61 4.91 -20.81
C ILE A 19 -7.50 5.89 -20.05
N ARG A 20 -7.70 7.09 -20.63
CA ARG A 20 -8.68 8.03 -20.13
C ARG A 20 -10.07 7.57 -20.55
N VAL A 21 -10.98 7.42 -19.60
CA VAL A 21 -12.38 7.06 -19.85
C VAL A 21 -13.33 8.15 -19.35
N ASN A 22 -14.51 8.24 -19.95
CA ASN A 22 -15.59 9.07 -19.41
C ASN A 22 -16.33 8.35 -18.27
N ALA A 23 -17.33 9.01 -17.67
CA ALA A 23 -18.14 8.44 -16.60
C ALA A 23 -18.96 7.18 -16.98
N LYS A 24 -19.02 6.83 -18.27
CA LYS A 24 -19.67 5.62 -18.81
C LYS A 24 -18.64 4.56 -19.24
N ASP A 25 -17.41 4.65 -18.76
CA ASP A 25 -16.29 3.75 -19.11
C ASP A 25 -15.94 3.75 -20.62
N GLN A 26 -16.35 4.78 -21.38
CA GLN A 26 -16.00 4.87 -22.80
C GLN A 26 -14.61 5.50 -22.96
N PRO A 27 -13.68 4.87 -23.70
CA PRO A 27 -12.36 5.44 -23.96
C PRO A 27 -12.44 6.79 -24.69
N ILE A 28 -11.72 7.79 -24.17
CA ILE A 28 -11.58 9.13 -24.76
C ILE A 28 -10.21 9.24 -25.46
N ASN A 29 -9.16 8.86 -24.74
CA ASN A 29 -7.79 8.89 -25.22
C ASN A 29 -6.94 7.86 -24.48
N ALA A 30 -5.77 7.53 -25.01
CA ALA A 30 -4.81 6.68 -24.32
C ALA A 30 -3.38 7.08 -24.60
N PHE A 31 -2.54 6.89 -23.58
CA PHE A 31 -1.13 7.21 -23.60
C PHE A 31 -0.31 5.96 -23.28
N ILE A 32 0.69 5.70 -24.11
CA ILE A 32 1.68 4.67 -23.84
C ILE A 32 2.98 5.32 -23.35
N ILE A 33 3.47 4.82 -22.22
CA ILE A 33 4.67 5.30 -21.54
C ILE A 33 5.74 4.22 -21.69
N ASN A 34 6.94 4.60 -22.11
CA ASN A 34 8.06 3.69 -22.40
C ASN A 34 7.67 2.54 -23.33
N PRO A 35 7.22 2.82 -24.58
CA PRO A 35 6.90 1.76 -25.52
C PRO A 35 8.12 0.87 -25.78
N GLN A 36 7.85 -0.43 -25.88
CA GLN A 36 8.86 -1.48 -26.08
C GLN A 36 9.08 -1.84 -27.56
N SER A 37 8.26 -1.30 -28.46
CA SER A 37 8.38 -1.44 -29.91
C SER A 37 7.99 -0.14 -30.63
N VAL A 38 8.20 -0.10 -31.94
CA VAL A 38 7.76 1.03 -32.78
C VAL A 38 6.28 0.86 -33.08
N LEU A 39 5.45 1.73 -32.50
CA LEU A 39 4.00 1.66 -32.66
C LEU A 39 3.54 2.50 -33.84
N LYS A 40 2.97 1.83 -34.86
CA LYS A 40 2.29 2.53 -35.96
C LYS A 40 1.14 3.37 -35.39
N SER A 41 0.91 4.56 -35.95
CA SER A 41 -0.10 5.55 -35.49
C SER A 41 0.08 6.12 -34.08
N ALA A 42 1.23 5.90 -33.42
CA ALA A 42 1.52 6.56 -32.16
C ALA A 42 2.12 7.96 -32.39
N THR A 43 1.55 8.98 -31.75
CA THR A 43 2.06 10.35 -31.83
C THR A 43 2.88 10.65 -30.60
N LYS A 44 4.17 11.00 -30.77
CA LYS A 44 5.04 11.31 -29.63
C LYS A 44 4.59 12.60 -28.95
N ILE A 45 4.42 12.56 -27.64
CA ILE A 45 4.19 13.75 -26.82
C ILE A 45 5.49 14.54 -26.71
N SER A 46 5.39 15.87 -26.82
CA SER A 46 6.55 16.75 -26.77
C SER A 46 7.30 16.59 -25.45
N SER A 47 8.63 16.77 -25.46
CA SER A 47 9.44 16.64 -24.23
C SER A 47 9.12 17.71 -23.19
N ALA A 48 8.60 18.87 -23.61
CA ALA A 48 8.14 19.91 -22.71
C ALA A 48 6.91 19.46 -21.90
N GLU A 49 5.95 18.82 -22.57
CA GLU A 49 4.74 18.28 -21.93
C GLU A 49 5.00 16.99 -21.15
N SER A 50 5.83 16.09 -21.68
CA SER A 50 6.12 14.80 -21.05
C SER A 50 7.12 14.87 -19.90
N GLY A 51 7.66 16.06 -19.59
CA GLY A 51 8.73 16.22 -18.59
C GLY A 51 9.99 15.40 -18.93
N GLY A 52 10.27 15.21 -20.22
CA GLY A 52 11.37 14.39 -20.73
C GLY A 52 11.12 12.88 -20.76
N MET A 53 9.91 12.41 -20.44
CA MET A 53 9.54 10.98 -20.54
C MET A 53 9.21 10.57 -21.98
N LYS A 54 9.39 9.27 -22.29
CA LYS A 54 8.97 8.68 -23.57
C LYS A 54 7.48 8.36 -23.52
N ILE A 55 6.65 9.33 -23.86
CA ILE A 55 5.18 9.21 -23.86
C ILE A 55 4.68 9.41 -25.29
N TYR A 56 3.72 8.58 -25.70
CA TYR A 56 3.05 8.68 -26.99
C TYR A 56 1.54 8.60 -26.79
N GLU A 57 0.79 9.44 -27.48
CA GLU A 57 -0.64 9.21 -27.68
C GLU A 57 -0.80 7.99 -28.59
N TYR A 58 -1.54 6.99 -28.13
CA TYR A 58 -1.72 5.74 -28.86
C TYR A 58 -3.14 5.22 -28.61
N LYS A 59 -4.08 5.51 -29.50
CA LYS A 59 -5.51 5.18 -29.34
C LYS A 59 -5.89 3.79 -29.82
N LYS A 60 -5.04 3.14 -30.62
CA LYS A 60 -5.41 1.93 -31.39
C LYS A 60 -5.94 0.80 -30.50
N GLU A 61 -5.37 0.60 -29.32
CA GLU A 61 -5.73 -0.50 -28.41
C GLU A 61 -6.61 -0.07 -27.23
N MET A 62 -7.13 1.16 -27.22
CA MET A 62 -7.81 1.68 -26.01
C MET A 62 -9.13 0.96 -25.72
N HIS A 63 -9.89 0.58 -26.75
CA HIS A 63 -11.15 -0.15 -26.59
C HIS A 63 -10.91 -1.60 -26.13
N SER A 64 -9.98 -2.30 -26.77
CA SER A 64 -9.60 -3.68 -26.39
C SER A 64 -9.05 -3.73 -24.96
N ALA A 65 -8.24 -2.74 -24.58
CA ALA A 65 -7.73 -2.60 -23.22
C ALA A 65 -8.84 -2.40 -22.19
N VAL A 66 -9.81 -1.50 -22.44
CA VAL A 66 -10.95 -1.29 -21.54
C VAL A 66 -11.80 -2.54 -21.41
N THR A 67 -12.10 -3.24 -22.51
CA THR A 67 -12.81 -4.52 -22.45
C THR A 67 -12.06 -5.54 -21.59
N LYS A 68 -10.74 -5.66 -21.76
CA LYS A 68 -9.92 -6.57 -20.95
C LYS A 68 -9.95 -6.20 -19.46
N ILE A 69 -9.86 -4.91 -19.13
CA ILE A 69 -9.92 -4.42 -17.76
C ILE A 69 -11.30 -4.69 -17.13
N ASN A 70 -12.38 -4.41 -17.86
CA ASN A 70 -13.75 -4.62 -17.38
C ASN A 70 -14.10 -6.10 -17.19
N ASN A 71 -13.49 -6.98 -17.97
CA ASN A 71 -13.63 -8.43 -17.83
C ASN A 71 -12.77 -9.01 -16.68
N GLY A 72 -11.91 -8.20 -16.05
CA GLY A 72 -11.14 -8.56 -14.87
C GLY A 72 -11.92 -8.37 -13.57
N SER A 73 -11.29 -8.73 -12.43
CA SER A 73 -11.92 -8.66 -11.10
C SER A 73 -11.88 -7.28 -10.44
N ASN A 74 -11.01 -6.37 -10.89
CA ASN A 74 -10.80 -5.06 -10.24
C ASN A 74 -11.39 -3.86 -11.02
N ASN A 75 -11.81 -4.06 -12.27
CA ASN A 75 -12.39 -3.03 -13.17
C ASN A 75 -11.54 -1.73 -13.34
N LEU A 76 -10.24 -1.75 -13.01
CA LEU A 76 -9.37 -0.58 -13.02
C LEU A 76 -8.09 -0.81 -13.83
N TYR A 77 -7.46 -1.98 -13.72
CA TYR A 77 -6.17 -2.29 -14.34
C TYR A 77 -6.01 -3.75 -14.76
N THR A 78 -4.96 -3.99 -15.56
CA THR A 78 -4.45 -5.33 -15.89
C THR A 78 -2.92 -5.31 -16.03
N PHE A 79 -2.26 -6.38 -15.63
CA PHE A 79 -0.79 -6.52 -15.69
C PHE A 79 -0.24 -6.99 -17.04
N ASP A 80 -1.09 -7.65 -17.83
CA ASP A 80 -0.66 -8.43 -19.00
C ASP A 80 -1.39 -7.99 -20.27
N LEU A 81 -1.60 -6.68 -20.47
CA LEU A 81 -2.11 -6.21 -21.75
C LEU A 81 -1.03 -6.41 -22.82
N LEU A 82 -1.35 -7.11 -23.90
CA LEU A 82 -0.42 -7.31 -25.02
C LEU A 82 -0.62 -6.20 -26.04
N ILE A 83 0.46 -5.45 -26.33
CA ILE A 83 0.52 -4.49 -27.44
C ILE A 83 1.76 -4.85 -28.24
N ASP A 84 1.56 -5.22 -29.51
CA ASP A 84 2.64 -5.64 -30.42
C ASP A 84 3.52 -6.78 -29.84
N GLY A 85 2.89 -7.77 -29.20
CA GLY A 85 3.57 -8.90 -28.57
C GLY A 85 4.25 -8.61 -27.22
N HIS A 86 4.25 -7.36 -26.77
CA HIS A 86 4.86 -6.96 -25.50
C HIS A 86 3.82 -6.73 -24.39
N LYS A 87 4.16 -7.09 -23.15
CA LYS A 87 3.28 -6.92 -21.98
C LYS A 87 3.38 -5.52 -21.39
N TYR A 88 2.23 -4.90 -21.17
CA TYR A 88 2.09 -3.60 -20.51
C TYR A 88 1.18 -3.73 -19.30
N TYR A 89 1.55 -3.00 -18.24
CA TYR A 89 0.58 -2.60 -17.24
C TYR A 89 -0.39 -1.61 -17.89
N ALA A 90 -1.69 -1.90 -17.83
CA ALA A 90 -2.71 -1.01 -18.37
C ALA A 90 -3.71 -0.61 -17.28
N GLN A 91 -4.12 0.65 -17.27
CA GLN A 91 -5.04 1.19 -16.27
C GLN A 91 -5.99 2.22 -16.87
N LYS A 92 -7.26 2.18 -16.47
CA LYS A 92 -8.24 3.24 -16.73
C LYS A 92 -8.06 4.38 -15.74
N TYR A 93 -8.42 5.59 -16.14
CA TYR A 93 -8.60 6.71 -15.23
C TYR A 93 -9.65 7.69 -15.75
N THR A 94 -10.29 8.41 -14.83
CA THR A 94 -11.26 9.47 -15.16
C THR A 94 -10.67 10.87 -14.92
N ASP A 95 -11.37 11.90 -15.36
CA ASP A 95 -11.01 13.30 -15.08
C ASP A 95 -11.26 13.74 -13.63
N ALA A 96 -11.86 12.87 -12.80
CA ALA A 96 -12.19 13.16 -11.40
C ALA A 96 -10.95 13.18 -10.47
N VAL A 97 -9.75 13.17 -11.03
CA VAL A 97 -8.48 13.16 -10.32
C VAL A 97 -8.13 14.57 -9.83
N ALA A 98 -8.19 14.79 -8.53
CA ALA A 98 -7.73 16.01 -7.89
C ALA A 98 -6.38 15.79 -7.19
N ASN A 99 -5.49 16.79 -7.28
CA ASN A 99 -4.12 16.73 -6.75
C ASN A 99 -4.02 16.58 -5.22
N ASN A 100 -5.13 16.75 -4.51
CA ASN A 100 -5.25 16.61 -3.05
C ASN A 100 -5.92 15.31 -2.61
N GLN A 101 -6.42 14.47 -3.53
CA GLN A 101 -6.99 13.18 -3.21
C GLN A 101 -5.91 12.20 -2.74
N HIS A 102 -6.29 11.31 -1.81
CA HIS A 102 -5.42 10.21 -1.41
C HIS A 102 -5.15 9.30 -2.62
N PRO A 103 -3.94 8.74 -2.76
CA PRO A 103 -3.60 7.84 -3.86
C PRO A 103 -4.61 6.73 -4.13
N PHE A 104 -5.13 6.14 -3.07
CA PHE A 104 -6.10 5.06 -3.14
C PHE A 104 -7.47 5.45 -3.73
N THR A 105 -7.86 6.72 -3.66
CA THR A 105 -9.13 7.23 -4.23
C THR A 105 -8.91 7.98 -5.53
N ASN A 106 -7.68 7.93 -6.06
CA ASN A 106 -7.25 8.64 -7.24
C ASN A 106 -6.68 7.59 -8.19
N ASP A 107 -7.47 7.23 -9.22
CA ASP A 107 -7.13 6.17 -10.15
C ASP A 107 -5.66 6.26 -10.62
N LEU A 108 -5.21 7.45 -11.04
CA LEU A 108 -3.84 7.66 -11.53
C LEU A 108 -2.76 7.40 -10.48
N LEU A 109 -3.05 7.69 -9.21
CA LEU A 109 -2.13 7.49 -8.11
C LEU A 109 -2.08 6.05 -7.60
N PHE A 110 -2.96 5.18 -8.09
CA PHE A 110 -2.90 3.76 -7.80
C PHE A 110 -1.88 3.02 -8.68
N ALA A 111 -1.51 3.58 -9.85
CA ALA A 111 -0.55 2.95 -10.75
C ALA A 111 0.83 2.65 -10.12
N PRO A 112 1.46 3.56 -9.34
CA PRO A 112 2.70 3.24 -8.63
C PRO A 112 2.59 2.04 -7.69
N HIS A 113 1.41 1.80 -7.09
CA HIS A 113 1.13 0.67 -6.21
C HIS A 113 1.20 -0.63 -6.99
N GLU A 114 0.34 -0.73 -8.01
CA GLU A 114 0.20 -1.96 -8.78
C GLU A 114 1.46 -2.27 -9.58
N VAL A 115 2.10 -1.27 -10.17
CA VAL A 115 3.35 -1.47 -10.92
C VAL A 115 4.50 -1.91 -10.01
N PHE A 116 4.45 -1.59 -8.71
CA PHE A 116 5.40 -2.13 -7.75
C PHE A 116 5.19 -3.64 -7.52
N HIS A 117 3.95 -4.14 -7.54
CA HIS A 117 3.67 -5.59 -7.49
C HIS A 117 4.36 -6.37 -8.62
N ILE A 118 4.54 -5.77 -9.81
CA ILE A 118 5.32 -6.37 -10.90
C ILE A 118 6.77 -6.61 -10.47
N TYR A 119 7.39 -5.67 -9.75
CA TYR A 119 8.74 -5.84 -9.19
C TYR A 119 8.76 -6.93 -8.10
N GLN A 120 7.71 -7.02 -7.30
CA GLN A 120 7.56 -8.00 -6.22
C GLN A 120 7.31 -9.43 -6.69
N THR A 121 6.98 -9.66 -7.97
CA THR A 121 6.79 -11.02 -8.54
C THR A 121 7.98 -11.95 -8.35
N SER A 122 9.19 -11.38 -8.19
CA SER A 122 10.43 -12.14 -7.96
C SER A 122 10.76 -12.36 -6.49
N TRP A 123 9.99 -11.77 -5.56
CA TRP A 123 10.29 -11.84 -4.14
C TRP A 123 10.00 -13.23 -3.58
N ALA A 124 10.87 -13.68 -2.67
CA ALA A 124 10.64 -14.92 -1.95
C ALA A 124 9.43 -14.76 -1.02
N ASN A 125 8.63 -15.82 -0.90
CA ASN A 125 7.58 -15.95 0.11
C ASN A 125 8.04 -16.90 1.22
N LYS A 126 7.55 -16.69 2.44
CA LYS A 126 7.72 -17.70 3.51
C LYS A 126 6.91 -18.95 3.14
N SER A 127 7.43 -20.13 3.45
CA SER A 127 6.81 -21.41 3.09
C SER A 127 5.45 -21.65 3.76
N ASN A 128 5.23 -21.05 4.92
CA ASN A 128 4.00 -21.13 5.71
C ASN A 128 3.00 -20.00 5.41
N TRP A 129 3.28 -19.12 4.44
CA TRP A 129 2.37 -18.04 4.09
C TRP A 129 1.03 -18.58 3.57
N ARG A 130 -0.07 -17.97 4.01
CA ARG A 130 -1.41 -18.23 3.46
C ARG A 130 -2.30 -17.01 3.55
N GLN A 131 -3.17 -16.82 2.57
CA GLN A 131 -4.19 -15.77 2.57
C GLN A 131 -5.55 -16.36 2.93
N ASP A 132 -6.07 -15.99 4.11
CA ASP A 132 -7.35 -16.46 4.63
C ASP A 132 -8.02 -15.37 5.50
N VAL A 133 -8.51 -14.33 4.83
CA VAL A 133 -9.19 -13.19 5.48
C VAL A 133 -10.44 -13.67 6.24
N ASP A 134 -11.14 -14.65 5.67
CA ASP A 134 -12.39 -15.15 6.23
C ASP A 134 -12.19 -15.88 7.56
N ASN A 135 -10.99 -16.36 7.89
CA ASN A 135 -10.69 -16.93 9.21
C ASN A 135 -9.80 -16.03 10.08
N TYR A 136 -9.46 -14.82 9.62
CA TYR A 136 -8.59 -13.92 10.38
C TYR A 136 -9.16 -13.61 11.79
N PRO A 137 -8.34 -13.71 12.85
CA PRO A 137 -8.79 -13.58 14.23
C PRO A 137 -9.14 -12.12 14.56
N THR A 138 -10.43 -11.86 14.77
CA THR A 138 -10.96 -10.52 15.06
C THR A 138 -11.46 -10.44 16.50
N THR A 139 -10.62 -10.90 17.44
CA THR A 139 -10.89 -10.84 18.89
C THR A 139 -10.79 -9.40 19.40
N LYS A 140 -11.40 -9.11 20.56
CA LYS A 140 -11.28 -7.80 21.23
C LYS A 140 -9.82 -7.36 21.36
N SER A 141 -8.93 -8.26 21.81
CA SER A 141 -7.51 -7.91 22.02
C SER A 141 -6.79 -7.58 20.72
N ILE A 142 -7.04 -8.33 19.63
CA ILE A 142 -6.38 -8.08 18.35
C ILE A 142 -6.86 -6.76 17.75
N ILE A 143 -8.17 -6.50 17.77
CA ILE A 143 -8.75 -5.24 17.28
C ILE A 143 -8.23 -4.04 18.08
N GLN A 144 -8.22 -4.13 19.42
CA GLN A 144 -7.71 -3.04 20.26
C GLN A 144 -6.24 -2.73 19.95
N ASN A 145 -5.43 -3.76 19.78
CA ASN A 145 -4.02 -3.63 19.40
C ASN A 145 -3.84 -2.96 18.04
N GLU A 146 -4.65 -3.31 17.02
CA GLU A 146 -4.61 -2.61 15.73
C GLU A 146 -5.00 -1.14 15.85
N LEU A 147 -6.04 -0.81 16.63
CA LEU A 147 -6.47 0.58 16.82
C LEU A 147 -5.38 1.42 17.50
N ILE A 148 -4.69 0.86 18.49
CA ILE A 148 -3.53 1.50 19.13
C ILE A 148 -2.42 1.73 18.10
N LEU A 149 -2.11 0.72 17.28
CA LEU A 149 -1.05 0.83 16.29
C LEU A 149 -1.36 1.88 15.21
N THR A 150 -2.59 1.91 14.71
CA THR A 150 -3.07 2.93 13.76
C THR A 150 -2.89 4.33 14.34
N GLU A 151 -3.25 4.53 15.61
CA GLU A 151 -3.09 5.82 16.29
C GLU A 151 -1.62 6.21 16.47
N LEU A 152 -0.74 5.27 16.83
CA LEU A 152 0.71 5.54 16.95
C LEU A 152 1.34 5.97 15.62
N PHE A 153 0.84 5.41 14.51
CA PHE A 153 1.32 5.68 13.17
C PHE A 153 0.58 6.83 12.47
N ASP A 154 -0.39 7.46 13.14
CA ASP A 154 -1.13 8.58 12.57
C ASP A 154 -0.19 9.70 12.11
N GLY A 155 -0.51 10.23 10.93
CA GLY A 155 0.23 11.29 10.28
C GLY A 155 1.59 10.88 9.68
N LEU A 156 2.00 9.60 9.72
CA LEU A 156 3.12 9.13 8.92
C LEU A 156 2.75 9.15 7.43
N PRO A 157 3.68 9.48 6.51
CA PRO A 157 5.08 9.83 6.78
C PRO A 157 5.25 11.29 7.23
N ARG A 158 6.04 11.53 8.27
CA ARG A 158 6.43 12.87 8.75
C ARG A 158 7.86 12.87 9.25
N LYS A 159 8.48 14.05 9.35
CA LYS A 159 9.82 14.18 9.92
C LYS A 159 9.83 13.67 11.36
N LEU A 160 10.75 12.76 11.65
CA LEU A 160 11.00 12.17 12.95
C LEU A 160 12.50 12.24 13.26
N THR A 161 12.85 12.32 14.54
CA THR A 161 14.19 11.99 15.01
C THR A 161 14.40 10.48 14.98
N LYS A 162 15.67 10.03 14.96
CA LYS A 162 16.00 8.60 15.08
C LYS A 162 15.49 7.99 16.39
N VAL A 163 15.42 8.77 17.46
CA VAL A 163 14.91 8.32 18.77
C VAL A 163 13.41 8.05 18.69
N GLU A 164 12.63 8.98 18.12
CA GLU A 164 11.18 8.80 17.93
C GLU A 164 10.89 7.62 17.00
N ALA A 165 11.61 7.50 15.88
CA ALA A 165 11.41 6.39 14.95
C ALA A 165 11.72 5.04 15.60
N ARG A 166 12.80 4.96 16.38
CA ARG A 166 13.16 3.74 17.13
C ARG A 166 12.13 3.38 18.20
N GLU A 167 11.58 4.37 18.92
CA GLU A 167 10.55 4.11 19.91
C GLU A 167 9.24 3.60 19.28
N LEU A 168 8.81 4.18 18.15
CA LEU A 168 7.65 3.68 17.41
C LEU A 168 7.85 2.24 16.92
N LEU A 169 9.03 1.87 16.45
CA LEU A 169 9.33 0.48 16.07
C LEU A 169 9.29 -0.49 17.26
N LYS A 170 9.79 -0.08 18.44
CA LYS A 170 9.67 -0.90 19.66
C LYS A 170 8.22 -1.18 20.04
N GLN A 171 7.39 -0.13 19.98
CA GLN A 171 5.97 -0.22 20.27
C GLN A 171 5.24 -1.13 19.27
N TYR A 172 5.54 -1.00 17.98
CA TYR A 172 5.04 -1.89 16.93
C TYR A 172 5.42 -3.36 17.17
N VAL A 173 6.71 -3.64 17.45
CA VAL A 173 7.19 -5.00 17.73
C VAL A 173 6.43 -5.59 18.93
N ALA A 174 6.28 -4.84 20.02
CA ALA A 174 5.55 -5.31 21.20
C ALA A 174 4.06 -5.57 20.91
N ILE A 175 3.42 -4.72 20.11
CA ILE A 175 2.01 -4.90 19.72
C ILE A 175 1.83 -6.14 18.83
N ARG A 176 2.64 -6.31 17.78
CA ARG A 176 2.57 -7.47 16.87
C ARG A 176 2.89 -8.78 17.60
N GLN A 177 3.92 -8.78 18.46
CA GLN A 177 4.22 -9.92 19.34
C GLN A 177 3.00 -10.30 20.19
N ARG A 178 2.34 -9.31 20.81
CA ARG A 178 1.14 -9.56 21.61
C ARG A 178 -0.01 -10.11 20.77
N GLN A 179 -0.19 -9.66 19.52
CA GLN A 179 -1.23 -10.21 18.64
C GLN A 179 -0.96 -11.65 18.24
N MET A 180 0.29 -11.98 17.88
CA MET A 180 0.68 -13.36 17.57
C MET A 180 0.44 -14.29 18.77
N LEU A 181 0.75 -13.86 19.99
CA LEU A 181 0.48 -14.64 21.21
C LEU A 181 -1.02 -14.84 21.50
N ASN A 182 -1.89 -13.96 21.00
CA ASN A 182 -3.34 -14.04 21.18
C ASN A 182 -4.07 -14.58 19.95
N ASP A 183 -3.34 -15.09 18.97
CA ASP A 183 -3.87 -15.64 17.73
C ASP A 183 -3.87 -17.17 17.78
N ASN A 184 -5.06 -17.75 17.78
CA ASN A 184 -5.27 -19.21 17.77
C ASN A 184 -5.30 -19.81 16.35
N THR A 185 -5.18 -18.99 15.31
CA THR A 185 -5.18 -19.41 13.90
C THR A 185 -3.79 -19.35 13.28
N SER A 186 -2.85 -18.61 13.89
CA SER A 186 -1.54 -18.26 13.33
C SER A 186 -1.60 -17.38 12.07
N LEU A 187 -2.74 -16.76 11.76
CA LEU A 187 -2.89 -15.85 10.61
C LEU A 187 -2.25 -14.47 10.84
N VAL A 188 -2.05 -14.02 12.07
CA VAL A 188 -1.25 -12.82 12.35
C VAL A 188 0.17 -13.04 11.81
N GLU A 189 0.80 -14.15 12.16
CA GLU A 189 2.16 -14.48 11.71
C GLU A 189 2.21 -14.84 10.22
N ASN A 190 1.31 -15.73 9.78
CA ASN A 190 1.39 -16.38 8.46
C ASN A 190 0.68 -15.61 7.34
N MET A 191 -0.11 -14.58 7.67
CA MET A 191 -0.82 -13.76 6.69
C MET A 191 -0.53 -12.28 6.90
N ALA A 192 -0.82 -11.72 8.08
CA ALA A 192 -0.74 -10.27 8.31
C ALA A 192 0.67 -9.72 8.10
N LEU A 193 1.70 -10.37 8.64
CA LEU A 193 3.09 -9.94 8.47
C LEU A 193 3.55 -9.99 7.01
N ALA A 194 3.05 -10.94 6.23
CA ALA A 194 3.32 -11.01 4.80
C ALA A 194 2.54 -9.94 4.02
N GLN A 195 1.31 -9.63 4.45
CA GLN A 195 0.51 -8.55 3.90
C GLN A 195 1.18 -7.18 4.12
N GLU A 196 1.69 -6.93 5.32
CA GLU A 196 2.49 -5.73 5.63
C GLU A 196 3.72 -5.61 4.72
N ARG A 197 4.35 -6.75 4.39
CA ARG A 197 5.49 -6.79 3.49
C ARG A 197 5.10 -6.45 2.05
N ILE A 198 4.08 -7.11 1.51
CA ILE A 198 3.71 -6.99 0.10
C ILE A 198 2.95 -5.70 -0.15
N GLU A 199 1.81 -5.50 0.50
CA GLU A 199 0.98 -4.32 0.27
C GLU A 199 1.54 -3.08 0.95
N GLY A 200 2.17 -3.23 2.12
CA GLY A 200 2.76 -2.10 2.80
C GLY A 200 3.94 -1.49 2.05
N SER A 201 4.76 -2.30 1.35
CA SER A 201 5.83 -1.77 0.51
C SER A 201 5.29 -1.08 -0.75
N ALA A 202 4.23 -1.63 -1.37
CA ALA A 202 3.54 -0.97 -2.48
C ALA A 202 2.89 0.36 -2.05
N GLU A 203 2.26 0.41 -0.86
CA GLU A 203 1.67 1.65 -0.31
C GLU A 203 2.77 2.67 0.08
N TYR A 204 3.91 2.20 0.61
CA TYR A 204 5.09 3.04 0.88
C TYR A 204 5.59 3.77 -0.37
N ILE A 205 5.77 3.04 -1.48
CA ILE A 205 6.15 3.61 -2.78
C ILE A 205 5.11 4.62 -3.25
N THR A 206 3.83 4.26 -3.13
CA THR A 206 2.70 5.02 -3.62
C THR A 206 2.58 6.38 -2.95
N VAL A 207 2.51 6.40 -1.62
CA VAL A 207 2.35 7.64 -0.86
C VAL A 207 3.57 8.54 -1.01
N LEU A 208 4.80 8.02 -0.92
CA LEU A 208 6.00 8.85 -1.07
C LEU A 208 6.14 9.42 -2.49
N THR A 209 5.80 8.63 -3.51
CA THR A 209 5.75 9.11 -4.90
C THR A 209 4.72 10.23 -5.06
N ALA A 210 3.51 10.04 -4.54
CA ALA A 210 2.46 11.05 -4.61
C ALA A 210 2.86 12.36 -3.91
N ARG A 211 3.44 12.29 -2.70
CA ARG A 211 3.93 13.48 -1.98
C ARG A 211 4.94 14.28 -2.80
N LYS A 212 5.87 13.60 -3.49
CA LYS A 212 6.90 14.26 -4.29
C LYS A 212 6.36 14.82 -5.61
N VAL A 213 5.50 14.09 -6.31
CA VAL A 213 4.93 14.54 -7.58
C VAL A 213 3.99 15.73 -7.37
N TYR A 214 3.10 15.67 -6.38
CA TYR A 214 2.14 16.74 -6.11
C TYR A 214 2.64 17.82 -5.17
N LYS A 215 3.85 17.67 -4.62
CA LYS A 215 4.40 18.54 -3.56
C LYS A 215 3.43 18.67 -2.37
N ASN A 216 2.69 17.59 -2.08
CA ASN A 216 1.67 17.58 -1.05
C ASN A 216 2.14 16.79 0.18
N ASN A 217 2.64 17.52 1.19
CA ASN A 217 3.13 16.90 2.42
C ASN A 217 2.01 16.44 3.38
N SER A 218 0.73 16.66 3.08
CA SER A 218 -0.36 16.21 3.95
C SER A 218 -0.78 14.76 3.73
N LEU A 219 -0.37 14.15 2.60
CA LEU A 219 -0.65 12.73 2.32
C LEU A 219 0.03 11.84 3.37
N SER A 220 -0.76 10.99 4.00
CA SER A 220 -0.36 10.00 4.99
C SER A 220 -0.48 8.58 4.43
N PHE A 221 0.17 7.61 5.06
CA PHE A 221 -0.10 6.18 4.84
C PHE A 221 -1.47 5.77 5.34
N ASP A 222 -1.93 6.39 6.43
CA ASP A 222 -3.30 6.14 6.88
C ASP A 222 -4.30 6.80 5.93
N LYS A 223 -5.24 5.97 5.46
CA LYS A 223 -6.29 6.31 4.51
C LYS A 223 -7.40 7.06 5.25
N GLY A 224 -7.12 8.31 5.58
CA GLY A 224 -8.08 9.24 6.15
C GLY A 224 -7.96 9.36 7.67
N ARG A 225 -7.36 10.47 8.10
CA ARG A 225 -7.28 11.01 9.46
C ARG A 225 -8.63 11.17 10.21
N SER A 226 -9.73 10.59 9.72
CA SER A 226 -11.09 10.98 10.09
C SER A 226 -12.20 9.93 9.86
N PHE A 227 -11.91 8.71 9.41
CA PHE A 227 -12.98 7.71 9.34
C PHE A 227 -13.27 7.12 10.72
N SER A 228 -14.39 7.52 11.30
CA SER A 228 -15.10 6.62 12.20
C SER A 228 -15.33 5.31 11.44
N LEU A 229 -14.70 4.22 11.89
CA LEU A 229 -14.81 2.92 11.27
C LEU A 229 -16.30 2.52 11.20
N ASN A 230 -16.92 2.65 10.04
CA ASN A 230 -18.35 2.32 9.86
C ASN A 230 -18.51 0.88 9.37
N LEU A 231 -17.94 -0.06 10.13
CA LEU A 231 -18.01 -1.50 9.86
C LEU A 231 -19.38 -2.02 10.33
N LYS A 232 -20.14 -2.65 9.43
CA LYS A 232 -21.56 -2.98 9.69
C LYS A 232 -21.78 -4.44 10.06
N ASN A 233 -20.90 -5.33 9.62
CA ASN A 233 -21.04 -6.78 9.79
C ASN A 233 -19.68 -7.45 9.99
N LYS A 234 -19.68 -8.74 10.34
CA LYS A 234 -18.44 -9.51 10.59
C LYS A 234 -17.50 -9.56 9.39
N LYS A 235 -18.03 -9.61 8.15
CA LYS A 235 -17.21 -9.61 6.93
C LYS A 235 -16.44 -8.30 6.82
N ASP A 236 -17.08 -7.15 7.03
CA ASP A 236 -16.41 -5.84 7.01
C ASP A 236 -15.28 -5.78 8.05
N VAL A 237 -15.51 -6.31 9.25
CA VAL A 237 -14.51 -6.37 10.33
C VAL A 237 -13.30 -7.22 9.92
N LYS A 238 -13.54 -8.41 9.36
CA LYS A 238 -12.47 -9.30 8.88
C LYS A 238 -11.67 -8.66 7.76
N TRP A 239 -12.32 -8.05 6.78
CA TRP A 239 -11.62 -7.38 5.69
C TRP A 239 -10.84 -6.15 6.15
N HIS A 240 -11.40 -5.36 7.07
CA HIS A 240 -10.69 -4.22 7.62
C HIS A 240 -9.46 -4.65 8.42
N PHE A 241 -9.66 -5.40 9.51
CA PHE A 241 -8.59 -5.75 10.45
C PHE A 241 -7.71 -6.92 10.00
N GLY A 242 -8.16 -7.71 9.03
CA GLY A 242 -7.44 -8.86 8.48
C GLY A 242 -6.85 -8.62 7.09
N PHE A 243 -7.04 -7.45 6.48
CA PHE A 243 -6.47 -7.16 5.16
C PHE A 243 -6.07 -5.69 5.00
N TYR A 244 -7.02 -4.76 5.09
CA TYR A 244 -6.79 -3.37 4.71
C TYR A 244 -5.83 -2.61 5.63
N VAL A 245 -5.87 -2.85 6.95
CA VAL A 245 -4.99 -2.17 7.90
C VAL A 245 -3.50 -2.45 7.66
N PHE A 246 -3.16 -3.55 7.00
CA PHE A 246 -1.77 -3.97 6.76
C PHE A 246 -1.07 -3.17 5.65
N TYR A 247 -1.83 -2.52 4.76
CA TYR A 247 -1.29 -1.55 3.80
C TYR A 247 -0.64 -0.39 4.56
N ASN A 248 -1.41 0.21 5.47
CA ASN A 248 -1.02 1.43 6.17
C ASN A 248 0.06 1.15 7.24
N SER A 249 -0.12 0.09 8.03
CA SER A 249 0.85 -0.31 9.06
C SER A 249 2.16 -0.80 8.46
N GLY A 250 2.11 -1.63 7.41
CA GLY A 250 3.31 -2.07 6.70
C GLY A 250 4.11 -0.90 6.10
N ALA A 251 3.44 0.04 5.41
CA ALA A 251 4.09 1.23 4.86
C ALA A 251 4.74 2.10 5.93
N SER A 252 4.05 2.26 7.07
CA SER A 252 4.55 3.02 8.22
C SER A 252 5.81 2.39 8.81
N VAL A 253 5.84 1.08 9.01
CA VAL A 253 7.00 0.36 9.56
C VAL A 253 8.19 0.43 8.61
N ILE A 254 7.96 0.23 7.31
CA ILE A 254 8.99 0.33 6.27
C ILE A 254 9.59 1.74 6.26
N TYR A 255 8.75 2.78 6.36
CA TYR A 255 9.22 4.16 6.49
C TYR A 255 10.09 4.37 7.73
N LEU A 256 9.69 3.85 8.89
CA LEU A 256 10.47 3.97 10.12
C LEU A 256 11.83 3.25 10.01
N LEU A 257 11.86 2.07 9.40
CA LEU A 257 13.08 1.31 9.11
C LEU A 257 14.04 2.11 8.21
N ASP A 258 13.51 2.67 7.12
CA ASP A 258 14.25 3.53 6.19
C ASP A 258 14.82 4.79 6.91
N GLN A 259 14.02 5.46 7.76
CA GLN A 259 14.50 6.59 8.57
C GLN A 259 15.65 6.23 9.53
N LEU A 260 15.74 4.97 9.94
CA LEU A 260 16.84 4.47 10.77
C LEU A 260 18.04 3.97 9.96
N GLY A 261 17.97 3.99 8.62
CA GLY A 261 19.02 3.52 7.73
C GLY A 261 19.06 2.01 7.56
N TYR A 262 17.97 1.30 7.88
CA TYR A 262 17.83 -0.11 7.53
C TYR A 262 17.69 -0.27 6.01
N LYS A 263 18.36 -1.27 5.44
CA LYS A 263 18.26 -1.57 4.00
C LYS A 263 16.93 -2.30 3.74
N ILE A 264 15.89 -1.56 3.37
CA ILE A 264 14.53 -2.08 3.22
C ILE A 264 14.40 -3.13 2.11
N GLU A 265 15.35 -3.19 1.17
CA GLU A 265 15.45 -4.23 0.13
C GLU A 265 15.71 -5.63 0.72
N GLN A 266 16.09 -5.75 1.99
CA GLN A 266 16.15 -7.07 2.65
C GLN A 266 14.76 -7.73 2.74
N LEU A 267 13.67 -6.95 2.68
CA LEU A 267 12.29 -7.47 2.69
C LEU A 267 11.96 -8.31 1.43
N GLU A 268 12.74 -8.17 0.36
CA GLU A 268 12.62 -8.99 -0.86
C GLU A 268 12.87 -10.49 -0.56
N LYS A 269 13.65 -10.79 0.48
CA LYS A 269 14.09 -12.14 0.88
C LYS A 269 13.16 -12.80 1.91
N ALA A 270 11.85 -12.60 1.76
CA ALA A 270 10.83 -13.11 2.69
C ALA A 270 10.93 -12.62 4.15
N ILE A 271 11.71 -11.57 4.42
CA ILE A 271 11.78 -10.92 5.74
C ILE A 271 10.55 -10.01 5.87
N SER A 272 9.77 -10.16 6.94
CA SER A 272 8.64 -9.28 7.19
C SER A 272 9.08 -7.94 7.82
N PRO A 273 8.29 -6.86 7.71
CA PRO A 273 8.55 -5.62 8.45
C PRO A 273 8.69 -5.84 9.96
N TYR A 274 7.96 -6.80 10.53
CA TYR A 274 8.10 -7.22 11.91
C TYR A 274 9.49 -7.81 12.21
N ASP A 275 9.93 -8.79 11.43
CA ASP A 275 11.25 -9.43 11.62
C ASP A 275 12.38 -8.40 11.46
N ALA A 276 12.27 -7.51 10.48
CA ALA A 276 13.21 -6.42 10.26
C ALA A 276 13.23 -5.44 11.46
N ALA A 277 12.06 -4.99 11.92
CA ALA A 277 11.95 -4.11 13.09
C ALA A 277 12.54 -4.76 14.34
N LEU A 278 12.21 -6.03 14.59
CA LEU A 278 12.74 -6.81 15.70
C LEU A 278 14.26 -6.90 15.65
N SER A 279 14.86 -7.09 14.47
CA SER A 279 16.32 -7.11 14.31
C SER A 279 16.99 -5.76 14.64
N VAL A 280 16.28 -4.65 14.48
CA VAL A 280 16.80 -3.29 14.71
C VAL A 280 16.65 -2.85 16.16
N VAL A 281 15.54 -3.22 16.82
CA VAL A 281 15.20 -2.68 18.15
C VAL A 281 15.17 -3.73 19.27
N GLY A 282 15.21 -5.01 18.93
CA GLY A 282 15.10 -6.13 19.87
C GLY A 282 13.73 -6.21 20.55
N HIS A 283 13.65 -7.10 21.54
CA HIS A 283 12.49 -7.15 22.45
C HIS A 283 12.67 -6.13 23.57
N ASP A 284 11.60 -5.36 23.83
CA ASP A 284 11.52 -4.39 24.92
C ASP A 284 10.23 -4.65 25.70
N VAL A 285 10.38 -5.22 26.90
CA VAL A 285 9.24 -5.72 27.71
C VAL A 285 8.27 -4.61 28.13
N ASP A 286 8.74 -3.37 28.18
CA ASP A 286 7.95 -2.21 28.60
C ASP A 286 7.35 -1.44 27.42
N ALA A 287 7.75 -1.75 26.18
CA ALA A 287 7.32 -1.00 25.00
C ALA A 287 5.79 -1.03 24.79
N TYR A 288 5.11 -2.12 25.16
CA TYR A 288 3.65 -2.16 25.11
C TYR A 288 3.00 -1.17 26.10
N GLN A 289 3.54 -1.04 27.32
CA GLN A 289 3.02 -0.06 28.28
C GLN A 289 3.27 1.37 27.82
N ARG A 290 4.42 1.61 27.17
CA ARG A 290 4.71 2.92 26.56
C ARG A 290 3.79 3.22 25.38
N ALA A 291 3.43 2.22 24.57
CA ALA A 291 2.41 2.36 23.52
C ALA A 291 1.05 2.81 24.10
N LEU A 292 0.59 2.17 25.17
CA LEU A 292 -0.64 2.56 25.87
C LEU A 292 -0.56 3.99 26.41
N LYS A 293 0.57 4.35 27.03
CA LYS A 293 0.81 5.71 27.53
C LYS A 293 0.82 6.75 26.41
N SER A 294 1.41 6.43 25.26
CA SER A 294 1.49 7.31 24.09
C SER A 294 0.11 7.64 23.51
N VAL A 295 -0.82 6.68 23.48
CA VAL A 295 -2.20 6.93 23.00
C VAL A 295 -3.14 7.43 24.11
N GLY A 296 -2.70 7.39 25.37
CA GLY A 296 -3.30 8.10 26.49
C GLY A 296 -4.78 7.77 26.73
N THR A 297 -5.62 8.81 26.82
CA THR A 297 -7.05 8.66 27.11
C THR A 297 -7.84 7.95 26.00
N LYS A 298 -7.25 7.82 24.78
CA LYS A 298 -7.88 7.11 23.67
C LYS A 298 -7.96 5.60 23.90
N VAL A 299 -7.14 5.02 24.79
CA VAL A 299 -7.18 3.57 25.11
C VAL A 299 -8.60 3.11 25.49
N ALA A 300 -9.29 3.87 26.35
CA ALA A 300 -10.65 3.53 26.79
C ALA A 300 -11.67 3.55 25.63
N ARG A 301 -11.48 4.44 24.65
CA ARG A 301 -12.29 4.45 23.43
C ARG A 301 -11.97 3.25 22.55
N PHE A 302 -10.69 2.95 22.33
CA PHE A 302 -10.28 1.78 21.53
C PHE A 302 -10.77 0.47 22.12
N GLU A 303 -10.83 0.36 23.45
CA GLU A 303 -11.43 -0.79 24.12
C GLU A 303 -12.93 -0.93 23.81
N LYS A 304 -13.69 0.17 23.88
CA LYS A 304 -15.12 0.19 23.53
C LYS A 304 -15.34 -0.17 22.06
N ASP A 305 -14.55 0.41 21.17
CA ASP A 305 -14.60 0.14 19.73
C ASP A 305 -14.25 -1.33 19.44
N ALA A 306 -13.25 -1.88 20.13
CA ALA A 306 -12.89 -3.30 20.01
C ALA A 306 -13.98 -4.25 20.49
N ILE A 307 -14.67 -3.94 21.60
CA ILE A 307 -15.84 -4.70 22.06
C ILE A 307 -16.94 -4.65 21.00
N LYS A 308 -17.26 -3.45 20.50
CA LYS A 308 -18.27 -3.24 19.46
C LYS A 308 -17.96 -4.10 18.23
N TYR A 309 -16.78 -3.97 17.62
CA TYR A 309 -16.47 -4.66 16.36
C TYR A 309 -16.25 -6.16 16.52
N SER A 310 -15.70 -6.62 17.65
CA SER A 310 -15.56 -8.05 17.90
C SER A 310 -16.90 -8.77 18.11
N SER A 311 -17.94 -8.03 18.53
CA SER A 311 -19.29 -8.55 18.76
C SER A 311 -20.21 -8.56 17.54
N LEU A 312 -19.80 -7.94 16.43
CA LEU A 312 -20.58 -7.94 15.18
C LEU A 312 -20.71 -9.36 14.63
N ARG A 313 -21.94 -9.70 14.21
CA ARG A 313 -22.28 -10.96 13.55
C ARG A 313 -22.14 -10.84 12.03
#